data_AF-A0A949AG68-F1
#
_entry.id   AF-A0A949AG68-F1
#
_cell.length_a   1.000
_cell.length_b   1.000
_cell.length_c   1.000
_cell.angle_alpha   90.00
_cell.angle_beta   90.00
_cell.angle_gamma   90.00
#
_symmetry.space_group_name_H-M   'P 1'
#
loop_
_entity.id
_entity.type
_entity.pdbx_description
1 polymer ?
#
loop_
_entity_poly.entity_id
_entity_poly.type
_entity_poly.pdbx_seq_one_letter_code
_entity_poly.pdbx_strand_id
1 'polypeptide(L)' 'MKVRVSTKYIIEKYDLSYSQINSLTKKGILKVTGKRGNKRLYNLQEIDRKLKKTEI' A
#
# COMPACT_ATOMS: atom_id res chain seq x y z
N MET A 1 9.57 2.86 14.29
CA MET A 1 8.37 3.71 14.13
C MET A 1 7.58 3.23 12.91
N LYS A 2 6.32 2.81 13.04
CA LYS A 2 5.52 2.31 11.89
C LYS A 2 4.86 3.50 11.17
N VAL A 3 5.39 3.86 9.99
CA VAL A 3 4.83 4.95 9.17
C VAL A 3 3.60 4.44 8.42
N ARG A 4 2.43 5.01 8.73
CA ARG A 4 1.17 4.70 8.06
C ARG A 4 0.92 5.68 6.93
N VAL A 5 0.70 5.18 5.73
CA VAL A 5 0.47 5.96 4.51
C VAL A 5 -0.89 5.65 3.91
N SER A 6 -1.46 6.63 3.21
CA SER A 6 -2.74 6.47 2.51
C SER A 6 -2.56 5.82 1.14
N THR A 7 -3.64 5.32 0.56
CA THR A 7 -3.63 4.84 -0.83
C THR A 7 -3.08 5.90 -1.79
N LYS A 8 -3.47 7.17 -1.64
CA LYS A 8 -3.00 8.26 -2.48
C LYS A 8 -1.46 8.38 -2.49
N TYR A 9 -0.85 8.30 -1.31
CA TYR A 9 0.61 8.36 -1.19
C TYR A 9 1.30 7.20 -1.91
N ILE A 10 0.71 6.00 -1.89
CA ILE A 10 1.26 4.82 -2.58
C ILE A 10 1.20 5.01 -4.10
N ILE A 11 0.10 5.59 -4.60
CA ILE A 11 -0.07 5.92 -6.02
C ILE A 11 1.03 6.89 -6.45
N GLU A 12 1.19 7.99 -5.72
CA GLU A 12 2.17 9.03 -6.06
C GLU A 12 3.62 8.52 -5.95
N LYS A 13 3.92 7.65 -4.98
CA LYS A 13 5.30 7.18 -4.74
C LYS A 13 5.74 6.02 -5.64
N TYR A 14 4.83 5.11 -5.96
CA TYR A 14 5.15 3.87 -6.68
C TYR A 14 4.55 3.83 -8.09
N ASP A 15 3.96 4.93 -8.54
CA ASP A 15 3.28 5.08 -9.83
C ASP A 15 2.26 3.96 -10.11
N LEU A 16 1.58 3.51 -9.05
CA LEU A 16 0.58 2.44 -9.12
C LEU A 16 -0.82 3.01 -9.28
N SER A 17 -1.62 2.41 -10.15
CA SER A 17 -3.05 2.73 -10.23
C SER A 17 -3.83 2.25 -9.01
N TYR A 18 -4.98 2.88 -8.74
CA TYR A 18 -5.94 2.41 -7.74
C TYR A 18 -6.33 0.93 -7.93
N SER A 19 -6.48 0.50 -9.19
CA SER A 19 -6.83 -0.88 -9.53
C SER A 19 -5.73 -1.85 -9.12
N GLN A 20 -4.47 -1.54 -9.42
CA GLN A 20 -3.32 -2.34 -8.99
C GLN A 20 -3.26 -2.42 -7.46
N ILE A 21 -3.39 -1.30 -6.76
CA ILE A 21 -3.38 -1.31 -5.29
C ILE A 21 -4.52 -2.16 -4.72
N ASN A 22 -5.72 -2.06 -5.30
CA ASN A 22 -6.86 -2.88 -4.87
C ASN A 22 -6.63 -4.37 -5.15
N SER A 23 -6.04 -4.71 -6.30
CA SER A 23 -5.64 -6.08 -6.64
C SER A 23 -4.60 -6.63 -5.67
N LEU A 24 -3.54 -5.87 -5.39
CA LEU A 24 -2.50 -6.23 -4.42
C LEU A 24 -3.05 -6.34 -2.98
N THR A 25 -4.03 -5.49 -2.63
CA THR A 25 -4.73 -5.59 -1.34
C THR A 25 -5.58 -6.86 -1.27
N LYS A 26 -6.35 -7.17 -2.33
CA LYS A 26 -7.16 -8.40 -2.42
C LYS A 26 -6.30 -9.67 -2.39
N LYS A 27 -5.14 -9.64 -3.04
CA LYS A 27 -4.14 -10.73 -3.03
C LYS A 27 -3.41 -10.85 -1.68
N GLY A 28 -3.67 -9.97 -0.70
CA GLY A 28 -3.02 -9.98 0.61
C GLY A 28 -1.55 -9.52 0.61
N ILE A 29 -1.07 -8.99 -0.53
CA ILE A 29 0.29 -8.45 -0.67
C ILE A 29 0.41 -7.14 0.12
N LEU A 30 -0.56 -6.23 -0.06
CA LEU A 30 -0.66 -4.99 0.73
C LEU A 30 -1.65 -5.18 1.86
N LYS A 31 -1.15 -5.18 3.10
CA LYS A 31 -2.01 -5.26 4.29
C LYS A 31 -2.48 -3.88 4.74
N VAL A 32 -3.79 -3.73 4.88
CA VAL A 32 -4.40 -2.56 5.50
C VAL A 32 -4.14 -2.65 7.01
N THR A 33 -3.37 -1.69 7.53
CA THR A 33 -2.96 -1.65 8.95
C THR A 33 -3.86 -0.77 9.80
N GLY A 34 -4.79 -0.06 9.17
CA GLY A 34 -5.80 0.74 9.85
C GLY A 34 -6.69 1.48 8.86
N LYS A 35 -7.69 2.17 9.40
CA LYS A 35 -8.55 3.08 8.66
C LYS A 35 -8.58 4.42 9.38
N ARG A 36 -8.67 5.51 8.63
CA ARG A 36 -8.94 6.86 9.15
C ARG A 36 -10.16 7.40 8.41
N GLY A 37 -11.33 7.27 9.03
CA GLY A 37 -12.62 7.39 8.34
C GLY A 37 -12.71 6.38 7.19
N ASN A 38 -13.06 6.85 5.99
CA ASN A 38 -13.15 6.01 4.78
C ASN A 38 -11.80 5.74 4.10
N LYS A 39 -10.69 6.29 4.62
CA LYS A 39 -9.35 6.11 4.03
C LYS A 39 -8.66 4.87 4.59
N ARG A 40 -8.19 3.99 3.71
CA ARG A 40 -7.34 2.85 4.06
C ARG A 40 -5.92 3.33 4.35
N LEU A 41 -5.34 2.82 5.43
CA LEU A 41 -3.96 3.10 5.82
C LEU A 41 -3.11 1.83 5.70
N TYR A 42 -1.90 1.99 5.22
CA TYR A 42 -0.95 0.92 4.94
C TYR A 42 0.37 1.22 5.62
N ASN A 43 1.11 0.19 5.98
CA ASN A 43 2.42 0.35 6.57
C ASN A 43 3.46 0.52 5.45
N LEU A 44 4.06 1.70 5.35
CA LEU A 44 5.01 2.03 4.28
C LEU A 44 6.19 1.06 4.21
N GLN A 45 6.71 0.62 5.36
CA GLN A 45 7.86 -0.30 5.38
C GLN A 45 7.49 -1.69 4.83
N GLU A 46 6.28 -2.17 5.09
CA GLU A 46 5.81 -3.44 4.52
C GLU A 46 5.57 -3.32 3.03
N ILE A 47 5.00 -2.20 2.58
CA ILE A 47 4.79 -1.92 1.15
C ILE A 47 6.13 -1.91 0.43
N ASP A 48 7.11 -1.16 0.94
CA ASP A 48 8.45 -1.07 0.35
C ASP A 48 9.11 -2.45 0.24
N ARG A 49 9.07 -3.25 1.32
CA ARG A 49 9.60 -4.62 1.32
C ARG A 49 8.90 -5.53 0.33
N LYS A 50 7.57 -5.44 0.22
CA LYS A 50 6.77 -6.30 -0.67
C LYS A 50 6.94 -5.92 -2.13
N LEU A 51 6.91 -4.63 -2.44
CA LEU A 51 7.09 -4.12 -3.79
C LEU A 51 8.54 -4.34 -4.28
N LYS A 52 9.55 -4.07 -3.44
CA LYS A 52 10.95 -4.41 -3.79
C LYS A 52 11.16 -5.90 -4.05
N LYS A 53 10.52 -6.77 -3.25
CA LYS A 53 10.62 -8.23 -3.45
C LYS A 53 9.89 -8.72 -4.70
N THR A 54 9.03 -7.89 -5.30
CA THR A 54 8.24 -8.26 -6.46
C THR A 54 8.96 -7.97 -7.79
N GLU A 55 10.18 -7.39 -7.79
CA GLU A 55 11.03 -7.09 -8.97
C GLU A 55 10.23 -7.02 -10.29
N ILE A 56 9.49 -5.91 -10.44
CA ILE A 56 9.06 -5.39 -11.73
C ILE A 56 10.07 -4.31 -12.11
#